data_AF-A0A972YF01-F1
#
_entry.id   AF-A0A972YF01-F1
#
_cell.length_a   1.000
_cell.length_b   1.000
_cell.length_c   1.000
_cell.angle_alpha   90.00
_cell.angle_beta   90.00
_cell.angle_gamma   90.00
#
_symmetry.space_group_name_H-M   'P 1'
#
loop_
_entity.id
_entity.type
_entity.pdbx_description
1 polymer ?
#
loop_
_entity_poly.entity_id
_entity_poly.type
_entity_poly.pdbx_seq_one_letter_code
_entity_poly.pdbx_strand_id
1 'polypeptide(L)'
;MSVDEGNKIQRFRKKLPNAQTNWSMINNMRTVNMLDGLIRKESVSQLLNNYGFSKITNPIPEIRNEIGFDSILNYKIPGLRCEEYRLIDSDITREKVEILKQKILKHIIKKECK
;
A
#
# COMPACT_ATOMS: atom_id res chain seq x y z
N MET A 1 -6.90 -13.79 -15.64
CA MET A 1 -5.71 -13.23 -16.30
C MET A 1 -4.49 -13.63 -15.48
N SER A 2 -3.63 -14.49 -16.03
CA SER A 2 -2.42 -14.98 -15.36
C SER A 2 -1.44 -13.83 -15.16
N VAL A 3 -0.87 -13.73 -13.96
CA VAL A 3 0.08 -12.66 -13.62
C VAL A 3 1.43 -13.03 -14.20
N ASP A 4 1.89 -12.28 -15.19
CA ASP A 4 3.22 -12.47 -15.77
C ASP A 4 4.27 -12.00 -14.74
N GLU A 5 4.89 -12.97 -14.05
CA GLU A 5 5.95 -12.70 -13.06
C GLU A 5 7.14 -11.94 -13.67
N GLY A 6 7.29 -11.95 -15.00
CA GLY A 6 8.30 -11.21 -15.73
C GLY A 6 8.24 -9.68 -15.54
N ASN A 7 7.11 -9.14 -15.09
CA ASN A 7 6.94 -7.70 -14.83
C ASN A 7 7.14 -7.29 -13.36
N LYS A 8 7.52 -8.23 -12.49
CA LYS A 8 7.78 -7.96 -11.07
C LYS A 8 9.02 -7.06 -10.92
N ILE A 9 8.83 -5.88 -10.36
CA ILE A 9 9.91 -4.95 -10.05
C ILE A 9 10.34 -5.18 -8.59
N GLN A 10 11.56 -5.67 -8.38
CA GLN A 10 12.18 -5.76 -7.03
C GLN A 10 12.78 -4.43 -6.53
N ARG A 11 12.48 -3.30 -7.19
CA ARG A 11 12.93 -1.98 -6.75
C ARG A 11 11.93 -1.40 -5.75
N PHE A 12 12.13 -1.73 -4.49
CA PHE A 12 11.53 -0.97 -3.40
C PHE A 12 12.51 0.14 -2.98
N ARG A 13 12.04 1.37 -2.75
CA ARG A 13 12.84 2.35 -2.01
C ARG A 13 13.06 1.79 -0.61
N LYS A 14 14.22 1.16 -0.37
CA LYS A 14 14.54 0.57 0.94
C LYS A 14 14.42 1.64 2.02
N LYS A 15 13.89 1.26 3.18
CA LYS A 15 13.91 2.10 4.38
C LYS A 15 15.34 2.55 4.66
N LEU A 16 15.55 3.85 4.85
CA LEU A 16 16.71 4.31 5.60
C LEU A 16 16.59 3.72 7.02
N PRO A 17 17.66 3.19 7.63
CA PRO A 17 17.59 2.73 9.01
C PRO A 17 17.01 3.86 9.88
N ASN A 18 15.94 3.57 10.63
CA ASN A 18 15.17 4.51 11.46
C ASN A 18 14.21 5.49 10.75
N ALA A 19 13.84 5.30 9.47
CA ALA A 19 12.79 6.14 8.87
C ALA A 19 11.47 6.02 9.66
N GLN A 20 10.97 7.11 10.23
CA GLN A 20 9.67 7.15 10.88
C GLN A 20 8.56 7.22 9.84
N THR A 21 7.49 6.46 10.07
CA THR A 21 6.31 6.48 9.20
C THR A 21 5.65 7.84 9.25
N ASN A 22 5.46 8.46 8.08
CA ASN A 22 4.73 9.72 7.98
C ASN A 22 3.22 9.48 8.03
N TRP A 23 2.69 9.40 9.25
CA TRP A 23 1.28 9.16 9.54
C TRP A 23 0.31 10.15 8.88
N SER A 24 0.75 11.38 8.54
CA SER A 24 -0.10 12.35 7.84
C SER A 24 -0.50 11.89 6.44
N MET A 25 0.33 11.04 5.80
CA MET A 25 0.09 10.52 4.46
C MET A 25 -0.89 9.34 4.43
N ILE A 26 -0.93 8.56 5.52
CA ILE A 26 -1.73 7.31 5.60
C ILE A 26 -2.95 7.41 6.52
N ASN A 27 -3.05 8.43 7.37
CA ASN A 27 -4.20 8.65 8.25
C ASN A 27 -5.41 9.27 7.51
N ASN A 28 -5.97 8.53 6.56
CA ASN A 28 -7.17 8.93 5.83
C ASN A 28 -7.95 7.71 5.32
N MET A 29 -9.26 7.89 5.10
CA MET A 29 -10.14 6.80 4.66
C MET A 29 -9.77 6.22 3.29
N ARG A 30 -9.14 7.01 2.42
CA ARG A 30 -8.63 6.51 1.13
C ARG A 30 -7.58 5.40 1.33
N THR A 31 -6.70 5.57 2.31
CA THR A 31 -5.68 4.57 2.63
C THR A 31 -6.33 3.31 3.20
N VAL A 32 -7.36 3.43 4.03
CA VAL A 32 -8.16 2.28 4.50
C VAL A 32 -8.74 1.50 3.32
N ASN A 33 -9.42 2.19 2.39
CA ASN A 33 -9.99 1.55 1.20
C ASN A 33 -8.94 0.87 0.32
N MET A 34 -7.74 1.47 0.24
CA MET A 34 -6.60 0.88 -0.47
C MET A 34 -6.12 -0.41 0.19
N LEU A 35 -6.01 -0.44 1.52
CA LEU A 35 -5.63 -1.64 2.28
C LEU A 35 -6.70 -2.74 2.12
N ASP A 36 -7.99 -2.39 2.14
CA ASP A 36 -9.08 -3.35 1.89
C ASP A 36 -9.03 -3.92 0.46
N GLY A 37 -8.68 -3.11 -0.54
CA GLY A 37 -8.41 -3.61 -1.90
C GLY A 37 -7.26 -4.61 -1.92
N LEU A 38 -6.13 -4.26 -1.31
CA LEU A 38 -4.95 -5.14 -1.21
C LEU A 38 -5.28 -6.47 -0.52
N ILE A 39 -6.05 -6.46 0.58
CA ILE A 39 -6.50 -7.66 1.29
C ILE A 39 -7.40 -8.53 0.39
N ARG A 40 -8.25 -7.91 -0.42
CA ARG A 40 -9.10 -8.59 -1.41
C ARG A 40 -8.35 -9.10 -2.64
N LYS A 41 -7.01 -9.02 -2.62
CA LYS A 41 -6.12 -9.35 -3.75
C LYS A 41 -6.40 -8.50 -4.98
N GLU A 42 -7.01 -7.32 -4.79
CA GLU A 42 -7.16 -6.34 -5.83
C GLU A 42 -5.81 -5.66 -6.07
N SER A 43 -5.56 -5.36 -7.33
CA SER A 43 -4.44 -4.54 -7.73
C SER A 43 -4.70 -3.08 -7.43
N VAL A 44 -3.73 -2.42 -6.80
CA VAL A 44 -3.77 -0.98 -6.57
C VAL A 44 -2.95 -0.27 -7.64
N SER A 45 -3.57 0.57 -8.46
CA SER A 45 -2.88 1.40 -9.45
C SER A 45 -3.69 2.66 -9.77
N GLN A 46 -3.07 3.62 -10.45
CA GLN A 46 -3.75 4.84 -10.91
C GLN A 46 -4.93 4.53 -11.84
N LEU A 47 -4.76 3.51 -12.68
CA LEU A 47 -5.69 3.17 -13.75
C LEU A 47 -6.86 2.33 -13.24
N LEU A 48 -6.60 1.39 -12.35
CA LEU A 48 -7.62 0.45 -11.88
C LEU A 48 -8.52 1.05 -10.80
N ASN A 49 -8.00 1.96 -9.97
CA ASN A 49 -8.71 2.47 -8.80
C ASN A 49 -9.00 3.97 -8.88
N ASN A 50 -8.72 4.60 -10.03
CA ASN A 50 -8.90 6.04 -10.27
C ASN A 50 -8.26 6.93 -9.17
N TYR A 51 -7.12 6.50 -8.65
CA TYR A 51 -6.35 7.28 -7.69
C TYR A 51 -5.33 8.15 -8.43
N GLY A 52 -5.17 9.40 -7.99
CA GLY A 52 -4.07 10.24 -8.49
C GLY A 52 -2.70 9.64 -8.16
N PHE A 53 -1.69 9.86 -9.02
CA PHE A 53 -0.32 9.31 -8.88
C PHE A 53 0.22 9.40 -7.44
N SER A 54 0.25 10.62 -6.89
CA SER A 54 0.76 10.90 -5.54
C SER A 54 -0.07 10.28 -4.42
N LYS A 55 -1.33 9.94 -4.68
CA LYS A 55 -2.24 9.31 -3.72
C LYS A 55 -1.99 7.81 -3.58
N ILE A 56 -1.15 7.21 -4.42
CA ILE A 56 -0.67 5.83 -4.28
C ILE A 56 0.83 5.81 -3.97
N THR A 57 1.63 6.56 -4.73
CA THR A 57 3.09 6.46 -4.66
C THR A 57 3.67 7.02 -3.37
N ASN A 58 2.96 7.92 -2.68
CA ASN A 58 3.38 8.42 -1.37
C ASN A 58 2.89 7.51 -0.22
N PRO A 59 1.63 7.03 -0.19
CA PRO A 59 1.18 6.13 0.89
C PRO A 59 1.84 4.76 0.88
N ILE A 60 2.14 4.16 -0.28
CA ILE A 60 2.67 2.79 -0.34
C ILE A 60 4.01 2.62 0.42
N PRO A 61 5.02 3.49 0.27
CA PRO A 61 6.23 3.44 1.09
C PRO A 61 5.95 3.51 2.59
N GLU A 62 5.01 4.35 3.01
CA GLU A 62 4.64 4.49 4.42
C GLU A 62 3.89 3.27 4.95
N ILE A 63 3.03 2.66 4.14
CA ILE A 63 2.40 1.38 4.46
C ILE A 63 3.46 0.31 4.65
N ARG A 64 4.42 0.18 3.71
CA ARG A 64 5.54 -0.75 3.78
C ARG A 64 6.43 -0.55 5.02
N ASN A 65 6.59 0.69 5.48
CA ASN A 65 7.32 0.99 6.71
C ASN A 65 6.71 0.31 7.93
N GLU A 66 5.40 0.10 7.94
CA GLU A 66 4.63 -0.50 9.04
C GLU A 66 4.47 -2.02 8.88
N ILE A 67 4.25 -2.52 7.66
CA ILE A 67 3.93 -3.95 7.44
C ILE A 67 5.09 -4.78 6.89
N GLY A 68 6.22 -4.15 6.53
CA GLY A 68 7.33 -4.78 5.83
C GLY A 68 7.40 -4.37 4.36
N PHE A 69 8.63 -4.20 3.84
CA PHE A 69 8.87 -3.78 2.46
C PHE A 69 8.56 -4.85 1.43
N ASP A 70 8.76 -6.10 1.82
CA ASP A 70 8.46 -7.31 1.08
C ASP A 70 6.95 -7.56 0.98
N SER A 71 6.16 -7.16 1.97
CA SER A 71 4.71 -7.41 2.03
C SER A 71 3.87 -6.92 0.84
N ILE A 72 4.30 -5.86 0.15
CA ILE A 72 3.65 -5.36 -1.07
C ILE A 72 4.66 -5.47 -2.21
N LEU A 73 4.24 -5.99 -3.35
CA LEU A 73 5.03 -6.13 -4.57
C LEU A 73 4.67 -5.05 -5.59
N ASN A 74 5.68 -4.59 -6.34
CA ASN A 74 5.51 -3.68 -7.47
C ASN A 74 5.51 -4.48 -8.77
N TYR A 75 4.58 -4.16 -9.66
CA TYR A 75 4.53 -4.68 -11.02
C TYR A 75 4.54 -3.51 -12.00
N LYS A 76 5.37 -3.63 -13.04
CA LYS A 76 5.34 -2.66 -14.14
C LYS A 76 4.10 -2.93 -14.98
N ILE A 77 3.36 -1.88 -15.33
CA ILE A 77 2.34 -2.01 -16.37
C ILE A 77 3.01 -1.74 -17.73
N PRO A 78 3.03 -2.70 -18.67
CA PRO A 78 3.64 -2.51 -19.98
C PRO A 78 3.05 -1.28 -20.70
N GLY A 79 3.92 -0.51 -21.37
CA GLY A 79 3.51 0.69 -22.11
C GLY A 79 3.16 1.91 -21.25
N LEU A 80 3.20 1.79 -19.92
CA LEU A 80 2.80 2.87 -19.00
C LEU A 80 3.94 3.25 -18.05
N ARG A 81 3.95 4.51 -17.62
CA ARG A 81 4.86 5.04 -16.59
C ARG A 81 4.36 4.77 -15.16
N CYS A 82 3.34 3.93 -15.01
CA CYS A 82 2.69 3.64 -13.73
C CYS A 82 3.07 2.24 -13.24
N GLU A 83 2.99 2.08 -11.92
CA GLU A 83 3.18 0.81 -11.24
C GLU A 83 1.83 0.31 -10.70
N GLU A 84 1.72 -1.01 -10.64
CA GLU A 84 0.65 -1.72 -9.98
C GLU A 84 1.19 -2.36 -8.70
N TYR A 85 0.44 -2.24 -7.61
CA TYR A 85 0.83 -2.73 -6.30
C TYR A 85 -0.09 -3.87 -5.88
N ARG A 86 0.51 -4.96 -5.38
CA ARG A 86 -0.23 -6.15 -4.93
C ARG A 86 0.32 -6.65 -3.61
N LEU A 87 -0.55 -7.21 -2.78
CA LEU A 87 -0.15 -7.80 -1.52
C LEU A 87 0.44 -9.20 -1.75
N ILE A 88 1.48 -9.57 -1.00
CA ILE A 88 1.95 -10.96 -0.93
C ILE A 88 0.85 -11.83 -0.31
N ASP A 89 0.62 -13.00 -0.91
CA ASP A 89 -0.31 -14.00 -0.40
C ASP A 89 0.31 -14.73 0.80
N SER A 90 0.15 -14.15 1.99
CA SER A 90 0.62 -14.71 3.25
C SER A 90 -0.30 -14.25 4.38
N ASP A 91 -0.69 -15.19 5.25
CA ASP A 91 -1.54 -14.89 6.41
C ASP A 91 -0.89 -13.86 7.34
N ILE A 92 0.43 -13.95 7.54
CA ILE A 92 1.21 -12.99 8.32
C ILE A 92 1.12 -11.59 7.72
N THR A 93 1.25 -11.50 6.40
CA THR A 93 1.16 -10.23 5.69
C THR A 93 -0.24 -9.63 5.81
N ARG A 94 -1.27 -10.47 5.68
CA ARG A 94 -2.67 -10.06 5.82
C ARG A 94 -2.98 -9.54 7.22
N GLU A 95 -2.52 -10.24 8.25
CA GLU A 95 -2.70 -9.83 9.65
C GLU A 95 -2.04 -8.46 9.92
N LYS A 96 -0.82 -8.25 9.43
CA LYS A 96 -0.13 -6.94 9.56
C LYS A 96 -0.91 -5.80 8.90
N VAL A 97 -1.50 -6.05 7.73
CA VAL A 97 -2.33 -5.06 7.03
C VAL A 97 -3.60 -4.74 7.83
N GLU A 98 -4.28 -5.75 8.37
CA GLU A 98 -5.47 -5.56 9.21
C GLU A 98 -5.14 -4.76 10.49
N ILE A 99 -4.02 -5.06 11.15
CA ILE A 99 -3.54 -4.29 12.30
C ILE A 99 -3.28 -2.84 11.91
N LEU A 100 -2.62 -2.59 10.78
CA LEU A 100 -2.37 -1.22 10.29
C LEU A 100 -3.70 -0.49 9.99
N LYS A 101 -4.66 -1.16 9.36
CA LYS A 101 -5.99 -0.62 9.08
C LYS A 101 -6.67 -0.15 10.36
N GLN A 102 -6.67 -0.99 11.40
CA GLN A 102 -7.25 -0.65 12.71
C GLN A 102 -6.53 0.54 13.37
N LYS A 103 -5.20 0.64 13.25
CA LYS A 103 -4.44 1.80 13.73
C LYS A 103 -4.88 3.09 13.03
N ILE A 104 -4.95 3.07 11.69
CA ILE A 104 -5.37 4.22 10.89
C ILE A 104 -6.80 4.67 11.26
N LEU A 105 -7.74 3.73 11.37
CA LEU A 105 -9.13 4.02 11.77
C LEU A 105 -9.19 4.69 13.15
N LYS A 106 -8.44 4.16 14.13
CA LYS A 106 -8.35 4.79 15.46
C LYS A 106 -7.81 6.21 15.40
N HIS A 107 -6.83 6.49 14.52
CA HIS A 107 -6.29 7.84 14.34
C HIS A 107 -7.29 8.81 13.68
N ILE A 108 -8.10 8.33 12.74
CA ILE A 108 -9.14 9.14 12.09
C ILE A 108 -10.21 9.53 13.10
N ILE A 109 -10.76 8.56 13.84
CA ILE A 109 -11.81 8.81 14.84
C ILE A 109 -11.33 9.80 15.91
N LYS A 110 -10.09 9.66 16.41
CA LYS A 110 -9.51 10.60 17.39
C LYS A 110 -9.38 12.04 16.87
N LYS A 111 -9.30 12.25 15.55
CA LYS A 111 -9.30 13.60 14.96
C LYS A 111 -10.69 14.20 14.87
N GLU A 112 -11.73 13.39 14.70
CA GLU A 112 -13.11 13.86 14.60
C GLU A 112 -13.72 14.19 15.97
N CYS A 113 -13.19 13.62 17.06
CA CYS A 113 -13.61 13.92 18.43
C CYS A 113 -12.89 15.13 19.07
N LYS A 114 -12.11 15.91 18.31
CA LYS A 114 -11.44 17.14 18.77
C LYS A 114 -12.02 18.34 18.04
#